data_AF-A0A443S020-F1
#
_entry.id   AF-A0A443S020-F1
#
_cell.length_a   1.000
_cell.length_b   1.000
_cell.length_c   1.000
_cell.angle_alpha   90.00
_cell.angle_beta   90.00
_cell.angle_gamma   90.00
#
_symmetry.space_group_name_H-M   'P 1'
#
loop_
_entity.id
_entity.type
_entity.pdbx_description
1 polymer ?
#
loop_
_entity_poly.entity_id
_entity_poly.type
_entity_poly.pdbx_seq_one_letter_code
_entity_poly.pdbx_strand_id
1 'polypeptide(L)'
;RPKTVLYTLNGDEFMRQQITSVSRDLKDGCFSDFKIVAEDREIPVHRIILKSASDKFEAMFELDMKEKREGKVYINDRSYDSVKALVDYIYGNEVSNARDVCRELLEMADEYNIPKLKNDCENYIKGRLNHSNVYETLVHAYRFNACDLMDAALRYICDHRKELICKENIASLESDLKDILIEYMAKYL
;
A
#
# COMPACT_ATOMS: atom_id res chain seq x y z
N ARG A 1 9.71 17.58 6.79
CA ARG A 1 8.71 17.78 5.71
C ARG A 1 8.16 16.41 5.33
N PRO A 2 6.84 16.20 5.23
CA PRO A 2 6.29 14.91 4.82
C PRO A 2 6.84 14.55 3.43
N LYS A 3 7.31 13.31 3.25
CA LYS A 3 7.79 12.83 1.94
C LYS A 3 6.63 12.90 0.95
N THR A 4 6.82 13.57 -0.18
CA THR A 4 5.82 13.66 -1.26
C THR A 4 5.75 12.40 -2.11
N VAL A 5 6.69 11.49 -1.90
CA VAL A 5 7.01 10.34 -2.77
C VAL A 5 7.29 9.12 -1.89
N LEU A 6 6.92 7.93 -2.37
CA LEU A 6 7.34 6.64 -1.80
C LEU A 6 8.51 6.10 -2.63
N TYR A 7 9.65 5.78 -1.99
CA TYR A 7 10.77 5.10 -2.63
C TYR A 7 11.53 4.22 -1.62
N THR A 8 12.20 3.18 -2.13
CA THR A 8 12.82 2.09 -1.36
C THR A 8 14.35 2.06 -1.34
N LEU A 9 15.04 2.96 -2.07
CA LEU A 9 16.49 2.90 -2.30
C LEU A 9 17.35 3.11 -1.03
N ASN A 10 17.43 2.07 -0.22
CA ASN A 10 18.42 1.87 0.83
C ASN A 10 19.43 0.84 0.34
N GLY A 11 20.69 1.24 0.22
CA GLY A 11 21.75 0.40 -0.34
C GLY A 11 22.95 1.25 -0.72
N ASP A 12 24.10 0.61 -0.85
CA ASP A 12 25.30 1.26 -1.40
C ASP A 12 25.10 1.58 -2.90
N GLU A 13 26.08 2.28 -3.46
CA GLU A 13 26.06 2.70 -4.86
C GLU A 13 25.95 1.50 -5.82
N PHE A 14 26.60 0.39 -5.47
CA PHE A 14 26.57 -0.83 -6.27
C PHE A 14 25.16 -1.42 -6.38
N MET A 15 24.45 -1.59 -5.26
CA MET A 15 23.08 -2.10 -5.28
C MET A 15 22.12 -1.17 -6.03
N ARG A 16 22.29 0.15 -5.87
CA ARG A 16 21.49 1.14 -6.60
C ARG A 16 21.69 1.05 -8.11
N GLN A 17 22.93 0.82 -8.56
CA GLN A 17 23.23 0.65 -9.98
C GLN A 17 22.56 -0.61 -10.55
N GLN A 18 22.57 -1.73 -9.81
CA GLN A 18 21.89 -2.96 -10.24
C GLN A 18 20.37 -2.77 -10.34
N ILE A 19 19.74 -2.19 -9.31
CA ILE A 19 18.30 -1.90 -9.33
C ILE A 19 17.95 -1.02 -10.52
N THR A 20 18.71 0.06 -10.74
CA THR A 20 18.48 0.98 -11.87
C THR A 20 18.54 0.27 -13.22
N SER A 21 19.40 -0.75 -13.36
CA SER A 21 19.45 -1.57 -14.58
C SER A 21 18.15 -2.35 -14.77
N VAL A 22 17.68 -3.05 -13.73
CA VAL A 22 16.44 -3.84 -13.78
C VAL A 22 15.21 -2.93 -14.00
N SER A 23 15.19 -1.73 -13.41
CA SER A 23 14.14 -0.74 -13.66
C SER A 23 14.11 -0.26 -15.12
N ARG A 24 15.26 -0.24 -15.81
CA ARG A 24 15.33 0.06 -17.25
C ARG A 24 14.74 -1.10 -18.05
N ASP A 25 15.12 -2.33 -17.73
CA ASP A 25 14.59 -3.53 -18.41
C ASP A 25 13.06 -3.62 -18.26
N LEU A 26 12.50 -3.21 -17.12
CA LEU A 26 11.05 -3.07 -16.94
C LEU A 26 10.42 -2.08 -17.94
N LYS A 27 11.03 -0.90 -18.12
CA LYS A 27 10.49 0.13 -19.02
C LYS A 27 10.53 -0.29 -20.48
N ASP A 28 11.60 -0.98 -20.87
CA ASP A 28 11.80 -1.44 -22.24
C ASP A 28 11.09 -2.78 -22.51
N GLY A 29 10.58 -3.45 -21.46
CA GLY A 29 9.99 -4.78 -21.52
C GLY A 29 10.99 -5.90 -21.82
N CYS A 30 12.30 -5.60 -21.76
CA CYS A 30 13.37 -6.56 -22.04
C CYS A 30 13.31 -7.69 -21.03
N PHE A 31 13.44 -8.94 -21.49
CA PHE A 31 13.45 -10.16 -20.66
C PHE A 31 12.21 -10.39 -19.78
N SER A 32 11.14 -9.59 -19.95
CA SER A 32 9.88 -9.79 -19.24
C SER A 32 9.29 -11.16 -19.61
N ASP A 33 9.00 -11.96 -18.60
CA ASP A 33 8.54 -13.34 -18.73
C ASP A 33 7.12 -13.55 -18.16
N PHE A 34 6.49 -12.46 -17.76
CA PHE A 34 5.14 -12.43 -17.18
C PHE A 34 4.48 -11.06 -17.38
N LYS A 35 3.16 -10.99 -17.16
CA LYS A 35 2.39 -9.75 -17.28
C LYS A 35 1.40 -9.60 -16.13
N ILE A 36 1.28 -8.39 -15.59
CA ILE A 36 0.16 -8.01 -14.74
C ILE A 36 -0.83 -7.23 -15.61
N VAL A 37 -2.10 -7.61 -15.58
CA VAL A 37 -3.17 -6.93 -16.33
C VAL A 37 -4.07 -6.23 -15.34
N ALA A 38 -4.24 -4.92 -15.52
CA ALA A 38 -5.16 -4.10 -14.74
C ALA A 38 -5.89 -3.16 -15.69
N GLU A 39 -7.22 -3.06 -15.57
CA GLU A 39 -8.07 -2.25 -16.48
C GLU A 39 -7.76 -2.49 -17.97
N ASP A 40 -7.64 -3.78 -18.36
CA ASP A 40 -7.31 -4.24 -19.72
C ASP A 40 -5.95 -3.76 -20.27
N ARG A 41 -5.11 -3.17 -19.44
CA ARG A 41 -3.76 -2.73 -19.79
C ARG A 41 -2.72 -3.67 -19.21
N GLU A 42 -1.77 -4.07 -20.04
CA GLU A 42 -0.70 -5.00 -19.65
C GLU A 42 0.52 -4.24 -19.12
N ILE A 43 1.12 -4.78 -18.06
CA ILE A 43 2.39 -4.35 -17.48
C ILE A 43 3.36 -5.54 -17.59
N PRO A 44 4.30 -5.53 -18.55
CA PRO A 44 5.35 -6.54 -18.64
C PRO A 44 6.22 -6.51 -17.38
N VAL A 45 6.53 -7.67 -16.83
CA VAL A 45 7.27 -7.82 -15.57
C VAL A 45 8.13 -9.10 -15.59
N HIS A 46 9.08 -9.16 -14.67
CA HIS A 46 9.94 -10.31 -14.40
C HIS A 46 9.45 -11.06 -13.16
N ARG A 47 9.14 -12.36 -13.29
CA ARG A 47 8.71 -13.21 -12.16
C ARG A 47 9.72 -13.22 -11.03
N ILE A 48 11.02 -13.27 -11.38
CA ILE A 48 12.10 -13.33 -10.38
C ILE A 48 12.10 -12.11 -9.46
N ILE A 49 11.81 -10.93 -10.00
CA ILE A 49 11.77 -9.68 -9.23
C ILE A 49 10.51 -9.65 -8.36
N LEU A 50 9.35 -9.99 -8.93
CA LEU A 50 8.09 -10.02 -8.19
C LEU A 50 8.12 -11.00 -7.01
N LYS A 51 8.60 -12.24 -7.22
CA LYS A 51 8.70 -13.22 -6.12
C LYS A 51 9.67 -12.79 -5.03
N SER A 52 10.76 -12.11 -5.39
CA SER A 52 11.75 -11.64 -4.41
C SER A 52 11.20 -10.56 -3.46
N ALA A 53 10.13 -9.88 -3.87
CA ALA A 53 9.52 -8.79 -3.12
C ALA A 53 8.23 -9.20 -2.39
N SER A 54 7.65 -10.37 -2.68
CA SER A 54 6.30 -10.73 -2.25
C SER A 54 6.11 -12.25 -2.17
N ASP A 55 5.79 -12.73 -0.98
CA ASP A 55 5.48 -14.15 -0.73
C ASP A 55 4.26 -14.62 -1.53
N LYS A 56 3.28 -13.73 -1.77
CA LYS A 56 2.10 -14.06 -2.59
C LYS A 56 2.48 -14.27 -4.05
N PHE A 57 3.37 -13.44 -4.61
CA PHE A 57 3.90 -13.67 -5.95
C PHE A 57 4.77 -14.94 -6.01
N GLU A 58 5.57 -15.22 -4.98
CA GLU A 58 6.32 -16.46 -4.89
C GLU A 58 5.40 -17.69 -4.93
N ALA A 59 4.40 -17.75 -4.04
CA ALA A 59 3.42 -18.83 -4.02
C ALA A 59 2.67 -18.97 -5.35
N MET A 60 2.30 -17.85 -6.00
CA MET A 60 1.64 -17.82 -7.29
C MET A 60 2.47 -18.47 -8.41
N PHE A 61 3.80 -18.34 -8.38
CA PHE A 61 4.69 -18.87 -9.43
C PHE A 61 5.22 -20.28 -9.12
N GLU A 62 5.34 -20.64 -7.85
CA GLU A 62 5.78 -21.98 -7.44
C GLU A 62 4.69 -23.02 -7.69
N LEU A 63 3.46 -22.72 -7.29
CA LEU A 63 2.30 -23.57 -7.53
C LEU A 63 1.99 -23.60 -9.03
N ASP A 64 1.62 -24.77 -9.55
CA ASP A 64 1.20 -24.92 -10.96
C ASP A 64 -0.22 -24.36 -11.20
N MET A 65 -0.39 -23.09 -10.83
CA MET A 65 -1.63 -22.35 -10.97
C MET A 65 -1.82 -21.85 -12.40
N LYS A 66 -3.04 -21.41 -12.71
CA LYS A 66 -3.46 -20.98 -14.05
C LYS A 66 -2.57 -19.85 -14.57
N GLU A 67 -2.20 -18.93 -13.69
CA GLU A 67 -1.36 -17.76 -13.92
C GLU A 67 0.02 -18.16 -14.47
N LYS A 68 0.63 -19.21 -13.88
CA LYS A 68 1.92 -19.75 -14.35
C LYS A 68 1.82 -20.27 -15.79
N ARG A 69 0.70 -20.90 -16.16
CA ARG A 69 0.45 -21.43 -17.52
C ARG A 69 0.11 -20.33 -18.54
N GLU A 70 -0.63 -19.31 -18.12
CA GLU A 70 -1.06 -18.20 -19.00
C GLU A 70 -0.01 -17.11 -19.17
N GLY A 71 1.00 -17.05 -18.28
CA GLY A 71 2.03 -16.02 -18.30
C GLY A 71 1.51 -14.63 -17.92
N LYS A 72 0.35 -14.57 -17.27
CA LYS A 72 -0.25 -13.32 -16.80
C LYS A 72 -1.15 -13.52 -15.58
N VAL A 73 -1.35 -12.45 -14.82
CA VAL A 73 -2.35 -12.35 -13.73
C VAL A 73 -3.21 -11.12 -13.94
N TYR A 74 -4.49 -11.21 -13.58
CA TYR A 74 -5.43 -10.10 -13.62
C TYR A 74 -5.63 -9.52 -12.22
N ILE A 75 -5.49 -8.20 -12.10
CA ILE A 75 -5.83 -7.42 -10.90
C ILE A 75 -6.90 -6.42 -11.32
N ASN A 76 -8.16 -6.85 -11.23
CA ASN A 76 -9.30 -6.11 -11.79
C ASN A 76 -10.06 -5.28 -10.76
N ASP A 77 -9.73 -5.43 -9.48
CA ASP A 77 -10.36 -4.73 -8.35
C ASP A 77 -9.55 -3.52 -7.88
N ARG A 78 -8.54 -3.11 -8.65
CA ARG A 78 -7.67 -1.95 -8.39
C ARG A 78 -7.50 -1.14 -9.68
N SER A 79 -7.23 0.15 -9.54
CA SER A 79 -6.92 1.00 -10.70
C SER A 79 -5.58 0.61 -11.32
N TYR A 80 -5.43 0.82 -12.64
CA TYR A 80 -4.14 0.60 -13.31
C TYR A 80 -3.01 1.38 -12.64
N ASP A 81 -3.27 2.62 -12.23
CA ASP A 81 -2.25 3.49 -11.64
C ASP A 81 -1.76 2.98 -10.29
N SER A 82 -2.66 2.41 -9.47
CA SER A 82 -2.27 1.75 -8.22
C SER A 82 -1.42 0.50 -8.48
N VAL A 83 -1.84 -0.34 -9.42
CA VAL A 83 -1.09 -1.57 -9.77
C VAL A 83 0.27 -1.21 -10.36
N LYS A 84 0.34 -0.16 -11.19
CA LYS A 84 1.59 0.35 -11.73
C LYS A 84 2.49 0.89 -10.63
N ALA A 85 1.94 1.59 -9.64
CA ALA A 85 2.68 2.07 -8.48
C ALA A 85 3.26 0.94 -7.62
N LEU A 86 2.51 -0.17 -7.45
CA LEU A 86 3.01 -1.38 -6.80
C LEU A 86 4.23 -1.94 -7.55
N VAL A 87 4.11 -2.10 -8.87
CA VAL A 87 5.21 -2.57 -9.71
C VAL A 87 6.40 -1.62 -9.63
N ASP A 88 6.18 -0.31 -9.74
CA ASP A 88 7.24 0.69 -9.64
C ASP A 88 7.98 0.60 -8.30
N TYR A 89 7.25 0.47 -7.19
CA TYR A 89 7.86 0.32 -5.87
C TYR A 89 8.74 -0.93 -5.77
N ILE A 90 8.25 -2.08 -6.26
CA ILE A 90 8.99 -3.36 -6.28
C ILE A 90 10.30 -3.21 -7.07
N TYR A 91 10.28 -2.45 -8.17
CA TYR A 91 11.45 -2.19 -9.01
C TYR A 91 12.31 -1.01 -8.53
N GLY A 92 12.05 -0.48 -7.33
CA GLY A 92 12.82 0.62 -6.75
C GLY A 92 12.61 1.98 -7.43
N ASN A 93 11.59 2.10 -8.28
CA ASN A 93 11.20 3.37 -8.87
C ASN A 93 10.45 4.23 -7.84
N GLU A 94 10.44 5.54 -8.08
CA GLU A 94 9.66 6.46 -7.26
C GLU A 94 8.17 6.41 -7.63
N VAL A 95 7.31 6.43 -6.62
CA VAL A 95 5.85 6.56 -6.79
C VAL A 95 5.48 8.03 -6.59
N SER A 96 5.38 8.78 -7.69
CA SER A 96 5.15 10.23 -7.70
C SER A 96 3.70 10.64 -7.45
N ASN A 97 2.74 9.77 -7.79
CA ASN A 97 1.30 9.95 -7.56
C ASN A 97 0.82 9.33 -6.23
N ALA A 98 1.72 9.17 -5.24
CA ALA A 98 1.40 8.54 -3.95
C ALA A 98 0.19 9.17 -3.24
N ARG A 99 -0.12 10.45 -3.47
CA ARG A 99 -1.34 11.06 -2.90
C ARG A 99 -2.63 10.35 -3.32
N ASP A 100 -2.68 9.88 -4.56
CA ASP A 100 -3.88 9.35 -5.18
C ASP A 100 -3.97 7.83 -4.98
N VAL A 101 -2.82 7.13 -5.03
CA VAL A 101 -2.77 5.66 -4.99
C VAL A 101 -2.44 5.07 -3.62
N CYS A 102 -1.92 5.84 -2.66
CA CYS A 102 -1.33 5.25 -1.44
C CYS A 102 -2.31 4.42 -0.58
N ARG A 103 -3.61 4.70 -0.64
CA ARG A 103 -4.61 3.89 0.07
C ARG A 103 -4.74 2.51 -0.57
N GLU A 104 -5.08 2.44 -1.86
CA GLU A 104 -5.11 1.17 -2.61
C GLU A 104 -3.76 0.43 -2.56
N LEU A 105 -2.65 1.19 -2.59
CA LEU A 105 -1.31 0.63 -2.47
C LEU A 105 -1.05 0.02 -1.09
N LEU A 106 -1.60 0.58 -0.01
CA LEU A 106 -1.55 -0.01 1.33
C LEU A 106 -2.32 -1.34 1.37
N GLU A 107 -3.47 -1.41 0.72
CA GLU A 107 -4.29 -2.63 0.62
C GLU A 107 -3.53 -3.73 -0.11
N MET A 108 -2.95 -3.39 -1.27
CA MET A 108 -2.13 -4.34 -2.03
C MET A 108 -0.85 -4.72 -1.28
N ALA A 109 -0.26 -3.82 -0.49
CA ALA A 109 0.92 -4.15 0.29
C ALA A 109 0.63 -5.22 1.36
N ASP A 110 -0.54 -5.16 1.98
CA ASP A 110 -1.02 -6.21 2.90
C ASP A 110 -1.34 -7.50 2.13
N GLU A 111 -2.13 -7.37 1.05
CA GLU A 111 -2.60 -8.51 0.26
C GLU A 111 -1.45 -9.30 -0.39
N TYR A 112 -0.43 -8.61 -0.92
CA TYR A 112 0.74 -9.22 -1.54
C TYR A 112 1.86 -9.50 -0.52
N ASN A 113 1.63 -9.28 0.77
CA ASN A 113 2.61 -9.42 1.84
C ASN A 113 3.95 -8.75 1.55
N ILE A 114 3.93 -7.41 1.42
CA ILE A 114 5.10 -6.56 1.22
C ILE A 114 5.23 -5.61 2.43
N PRO A 115 5.75 -6.08 3.59
CA PRO A 115 5.70 -5.33 4.85
C PRO A 115 6.38 -3.96 4.79
N LYS A 116 7.46 -3.84 4.01
CA LYS A 116 8.18 -2.58 3.84
C LYS A 116 7.32 -1.52 3.12
N LEU A 117 6.57 -1.93 2.09
CA LEU A 117 5.62 -1.05 1.41
C LEU A 117 4.47 -0.65 2.34
N LYS A 118 3.91 -1.61 3.07
CA LYS A 118 2.84 -1.38 4.05
C LYS A 118 3.26 -0.27 5.03
N ASN A 119 4.43 -0.42 5.65
CA ASN A 119 4.99 0.56 6.57
C ASN A 119 5.24 1.94 5.93
N ASP A 120 5.70 2.00 4.68
CA ASP A 120 5.95 3.27 4.00
C ASP A 120 4.63 3.99 3.67
N CYS A 121 3.61 3.24 3.22
CA CYS A 121 2.25 3.75 3.01
C CYS A 121 1.63 4.27 4.31
N GLU A 122 1.70 3.50 5.40
CA GLU A 122 1.19 3.92 6.72
C GLU A 122 1.84 5.22 7.19
N ASN A 123 3.18 5.33 7.08
CA ASN A 123 3.88 6.55 7.44
C ASN A 123 3.52 7.74 6.54
N TYR A 124 3.30 7.50 5.26
CA TYR A 124 2.90 8.53 4.30
C TYR A 124 1.50 9.09 4.63
N ILE A 125 0.54 8.21 4.95
CA ILE A 125 -0.83 8.59 5.32
C ILE A 125 -0.85 9.26 6.69
N LYS A 126 -0.13 8.70 7.68
CA LYS A 126 0.00 9.26 9.03
C LYS A 126 0.49 10.70 9.01
N GLY A 127 1.50 11.01 8.20
CA GLY A 127 2.03 12.37 8.04
C GLY A 127 1.07 13.38 7.37
N ARG A 128 -0.13 12.93 6.97
CA ARG A 128 -1.16 13.72 6.28
C ARG A 128 -2.53 13.63 6.96
N LEU A 129 -2.61 13.04 8.15
CA LEU A 129 -3.82 13.03 8.95
C LEU A 129 -4.30 14.46 9.21
N ASN A 130 -5.60 14.69 9.07
CA ASN A 130 -6.26 15.94 9.33
C ASN A 130 -7.75 15.71 9.64
N HIS A 131 -8.45 16.77 10.05
CA HIS A 131 -9.86 16.72 10.44
C HIS A 131 -10.77 16.13 9.35
N SER A 132 -10.48 16.36 8.06
CA SER A 132 -11.32 15.89 6.96
C SER A 132 -11.13 14.42 6.61
N ASN A 133 -9.99 13.81 6.93
CA ASN A 133 -9.66 12.45 6.49
C ASN A 133 -9.47 11.44 7.63
N VAL A 134 -9.46 11.87 8.90
CA VAL A 134 -9.08 11.00 10.03
C VAL A 134 -10.04 9.83 10.25
N TYR A 135 -11.36 10.04 10.15
CA TYR A 135 -12.34 8.97 10.32
C TYR A 135 -12.27 7.94 9.20
N GLU A 136 -12.18 8.39 7.95
CA GLU A 136 -12.00 7.50 6.81
C GLU A 136 -10.69 6.71 6.91
N THR A 137 -9.62 7.38 7.38
CA THR A 137 -8.33 6.72 7.63
C THR A 137 -8.40 5.71 8.77
N LEU A 138 -9.16 5.98 9.82
CA LEU A 138 -9.40 5.04 10.92
C LEU A 138 -10.10 3.77 10.41
N VAL A 139 -11.18 3.92 9.62
CA VAL A 139 -11.88 2.78 9.02
C VAL A 139 -10.95 1.99 8.11
N HIS A 140 -10.18 2.69 7.26
CA HIS A 140 -9.21 2.05 6.36
C HIS A 140 -8.15 1.27 7.14
N ALA A 141 -7.57 1.87 8.16
CA ALA A 141 -6.52 1.25 8.96
C ALA A 141 -7.02 0.01 9.72
N TYR A 142 -8.25 0.03 10.22
CA TYR A 142 -8.89 -1.13 10.85
C TYR A 142 -9.07 -2.28 9.86
N ARG A 143 -9.61 -2.01 8.66
CA ARG A 143 -9.89 -3.04 7.65
C ARG A 143 -8.64 -3.77 7.15
N PHE A 144 -7.52 -3.06 7.02
CA PHE A 144 -6.27 -3.60 6.48
C PHE A 144 -5.21 -3.90 7.55
N ASN A 145 -5.64 -4.05 8.81
CA ASN A 145 -4.76 -4.38 9.94
C ASN A 145 -3.51 -3.48 10.01
N ALA A 146 -3.68 -2.19 9.73
CA ALA A 146 -2.63 -1.18 9.78
C ALA A 146 -2.58 -0.58 11.19
N CYS A 147 -2.10 -1.35 12.16
CA CYS A 147 -2.21 -1.03 13.58
C CYS A 147 -1.57 0.31 13.96
N ASP A 148 -0.41 0.65 13.38
CA ASP A 148 0.28 1.92 13.68
C ASP A 148 -0.49 3.11 13.12
N LEU A 149 -1.07 2.98 11.92
CA LEU A 149 -1.94 4.01 11.34
C LEU A 149 -3.24 4.17 12.13
N MET A 150 -3.81 3.07 12.61
CA MET A 150 -5.02 3.06 13.43
C MET A 150 -4.79 3.79 14.76
N ASP A 151 -3.70 3.49 15.47
CA ASP A 151 -3.31 4.20 16.70
C ASP A 151 -3.11 5.70 16.44
N ALA A 152 -2.44 6.06 15.34
CA ALA A 152 -2.24 7.46 14.99
C ALA A 152 -3.56 8.20 14.71
N ALA A 153 -4.51 7.56 14.03
CA ALA A 153 -5.83 8.13 13.78
C ALA A 153 -6.66 8.28 15.07
N LEU A 154 -6.67 7.26 15.94
CA LEU A 154 -7.35 7.31 17.24
C LEU A 154 -6.78 8.42 18.13
N ARG A 155 -5.45 8.54 18.22
CA ARG A 155 -4.76 9.62 18.94
C ARG A 155 -5.16 10.98 18.39
N TYR A 156 -5.13 11.16 17.07
CA TYR A 156 -5.53 12.42 16.43
C TYR A 156 -6.96 12.83 16.79
N ILE A 157 -7.90 11.87 16.78
CA ILE A 157 -9.31 12.10 17.17
C ILE A 157 -9.40 12.55 18.63
N CYS A 158 -8.67 11.89 19.54
CA CYS A 158 -8.68 12.22 20.97
C CYS A 158 -8.08 13.60 21.27
N ASP A 159 -7.00 13.97 20.56
CA ASP A 159 -6.33 15.26 20.69
C ASP A 159 -7.24 16.42 20.24
N HIS A 160 -8.11 16.19 19.26
CA HIS A 160 -9.07 17.18 18.70
C HIS A 160 -10.52 16.82 19.04
N ARG A 161 -10.73 16.27 20.24
CA ARG A 161 -12.03 15.69 20.63
C ARG A 161 -13.19 16.67 20.60
N LYS A 162 -12.96 17.96 20.84
CA LYS A 162 -14.02 18.98 20.89
C LYS A 162 -14.64 19.21 19.51
N GLU A 163 -13.83 19.06 18.47
CA GLU A 163 -14.20 19.30 17.08
C GLU A 163 -14.64 18.01 16.39
N LEU A 164 -14.00 16.87 16.72
CA LEU A 164 -14.20 15.63 15.98
C LEU A 164 -15.23 14.69 16.60
N ILE A 165 -15.37 14.67 17.94
CA ILE A 165 -16.24 13.72 18.62
C ILE A 165 -17.65 14.30 18.73
N CYS A 166 -18.42 14.10 17.67
CA CYS A 166 -19.84 14.43 17.61
C CYS A 166 -20.70 13.19 17.28
N LYS A 167 -22.01 13.30 17.52
CA LYS A 167 -22.94 12.20 17.30
C LYS A 167 -22.92 11.71 15.85
N GLU A 168 -22.77 12.62 14.89
CA GLU A 168 -22.76 12.33 13.46
C GLU A 168 -21.52 11.50 13.07
N ASN A 169 -20.33 11.92 13.49
CA ASN A 169 -19.07 11.22 13.16
C ASN A 169 -18.95 9.86 13.85
N ILE A 170 -19.45 9.74 15.08
CA ILE A 170 -19.48 8.44 15.76
C ILE A 170 -20.51 7.54 15.09
N ALA A 171 -21.69 8.04 14.73
CA ALA A 171 -22.76 7.23 14.16
C ALA A 171 -22.35 6.54 12.85
N SER A 172 -21.51 7.17 12.03
CA SER A 172 -21.02 6.64 10.75
C SER A 172 -20.02 5.50 10.86
N LEU A 173 -19.45 5.25 12.05
CA LEU A 173 -18.51 4.15 12.28
C LEU A 173 -19.22 2.79 12.42
N GLU A 174 -18.51 1.73 12.05
CA GLU A 174 -18.88 0.34 12.33
C GLU A 174 -18.93 0.09 13.86
N SER A 175 -19.71 -0.89 14.32
CA SER A 175 -19.91 -1.13 15.77
C SER A 175 -18.58 -1.38 16.49
N ASP A 176 -17.75 -2.28 15.95
CA ASP A 176 -16.46 -2.64 16.53
C ASP A 176 -15.54 -1.41 16.65
N LEU A 177 -15.54 -0.53 15.64
CA LEU A 177 -14.76 0.70 15.64
C LEU A 177 -15.25 1.72 16.67
N LYS A 178 -16.56 1.77 16.95
CA LYS A 178 -17.11 2.59 18.03
C LYS A 178 -16.61 2.11 19.38
N ASP A 179 -16.64 0.80 19.61
CA ASP A 179 -16.19 0.20 20.86
C ASP A 179 -14.69 0.43 21.06
N ILE A 180 -13.88 0.21 20.01
CA ILE A 180 -12.44 0.52 20.02
C ILE A 180 -12.19 1.99 20.36
N LEU A 181 -12.92 2.93 19.74
CA LEU A 181 -12.76 4.36 20.01
C LEU A 181 -13.14 4.70 21.45
N ILE A 182 -14.22 4.14 21.98
CA ILE A 182 -14.66 4.34 23.37
C ILE A 182 -13.62 3.81 24.35
N GLU A 183 -13.13 2.59 24.14
CA GLU A 183 -12.06 2.00 24.95
C GLU A 183 -10.77 2.80 24.88
N TYR A 184 -10.40 3.28 23.70
CA TYR A 184 -9.22 4.12 23.52
C TYR A 184 -9.37 5.43 24.31
N MET A 185 -10.50 6.13 24.19
CA MET A 185 -10.77 7.35 24.96
C MET A 185 -10.70 7.11 26.47
N ALA A 186 -11.24 6.00 26.96
CA ALA A 186 -11.24 5.66 28.38
C ALA A 186 -9.83 5.43 28.96
N LYS A 187 -8.84 5.06 28.12
CA LYS A 187 -7.44 4.88 28.52
C LYS A 187 -6.66 6.20 28.63
N TYR A 188 -7.13 7.26 27.99
CA TYR A 188 -6.43 8.56 27.88
C TYR A 188 -7.19 9.72 28.55
N LEU A 189 -8.24 9.41 29.32
CA LEU A 189 -8.95 10.30 30.24
C LEU A 189 -8.50 10.03 31.68
#